data_AF-A0A2V7EE33-F1
#
_entry.id   AF-A0A2V7EE33-F1
#
_cell.length_a   1.000
_cell.length_b   1.000
_cell.length_c   1.000
_cell.angle_alpha   90.00
_cell.angle_beta   90.00
_cell.angle_gamma   90.00
#
_symmetry.space_group_name_H-M   'P 1'
#
loop_
_entity.id
_entity.type
_entity.pdbx_description
1 polymer ?
#
loop_
_entity_poly.entity_id
_entity_poly.type
_entity_poly.pdbx_seq_one_letter_code
_entity_poly.pdbx_strand_id
1 'polypeptide(L)'
;MIKQSYLVCSAGLVLAIAACSDPTGVPTGISQADANQLAADMDATSTLGTTDMGLGASFSVTVDGSGSAASVSAPVPIDNQFTITKQCPKGGQVVIAGRTTGTGDRTTHSLSLETVATRTDTDCAFDTRRGVLTINGNPNIAFDGKINIVNGALSGLQTATHKGSFKWARTGASGTCDVDLTSSFDPATHTVTVTGTFCGRTV
;
A
#
# COMPACT_ATOMS: atom_id res chain seq x y z
N MET A 1 -0.10 -22.34 21.37
CA MET A 1 0.42 -20.96 21.24
C MET A 1 0.75 -20.74 19.77
N ILE A 2 -0.22 -20.23 19.00
CA ILE A 2 -0.11 -20.11 17.54
C ILE A 2 0.48 -18.74 17.25
N LYS A 3 1.66 -18.71 16.64
CA LYS A 3 2.30 -17.47 16.18
C LYS A 3 1.41 -16.87 15.09
N GLN A 4 0.84 -15.72 15.36
CA GLN A 4 0.23 -14.87 14.33
C GLN A 4 1.34 -14.49 13.35
N SER A 5 1.38 -15.17 12.21
CA SER A 5 2.14 -14.71 11.05
C SER A 5 1.39 -13.50 10.50
N TYR A 6 1.81 -12.31 10.93
CA TYR A 6 1.41 -11.07 10.29
C TYR A 6 1.89 -11.15 8.83
N LEU A 7 0.96 -11.39 7.91
CA LEU A 7 1.18 -11.20 6.47
C LEU A 7 1.32 -9.70 6.28
N VAL A 8 2.55 -9.24 6.44
CA VAL A 8 2.97 -7.87 6.21
C VAL A 8 2.95 -7.66 4.69
N CYS A 9 1.81 -7.25 4.15
CA CYS A 9 1.74 -6.55 2.86
C CYS A 9 2.18 -5.09 3.06
N SER A 10 3.32 -4.86 3.72
CA SER A 10 4.03 -3.61 3.54
C SER A 10 5.06 -3.86 2.45
N ALA A 11 4.89 -3.17 1.32
CA ALA A 11 5.98 -2.96 0.39
C ALA A 11 6.95 -2.03 1.11
N GLY A 12 7.80 -2.60 1.97
CA GLY A 12 8.85 -1.87 2.66
C GLY A 12 9.68 -1.13 1.63
N LEU A 13 9.47 0.18 1.54
CA LEU A 13 10.16 1.09 0.65
C LEU A 13 11.62 1.20 1.14
N VAL A 14 12.47 0.24 0.77
CA VAL A 14 13.91 0.31 1.04
C VAL A 14 14.51 1.27 0.01
N LEU A 15 14.48 2.56 0.34
CA LEU A 15 15.13 3.60 -0.46
C LEU A 15 16.65 3.48 -0.29
N ALA A 16 17.32 3.03 -1.35
CA ALA A 16 18.76 3.13 -1.47
C ALA A 16 19.17 4.61 -1.41
N ILE A 17 20.11 4.91 -0.52
CA ILE A 17 20.61 6.25 -0.25
C ILE A 17 21.53 6.67 -1.41
N ALA A 18 20.98 7.11 -2.54
CA ALA A 18 21.75 7.79 -3.56
C ALA A 18 22.01 9.24 -3.12
N ALA A 19 23.27 9.53 -2.78
CA ALA A 19 23.71 10.85 -2.37
C ALA A 19 23.53 11.89 -3.50
N CYS A 20 23.08 13.07 -3.08
CA CYS A 20 22.62 14.21 -3.86
C CYS A 20 23.66 14.83 -4.81
N SER A 21 23.19 15.33 -5.94
CA SER A 21 23.66 16.61 -6.50
C SER A 21 22.61 17.68 -6.18
N ASP A 22 22.98 18.64 -5.33
CA ASP A 22 22.11 19.74 -4.89
C ASP A 22 21.82 20.71 -6.04
N PRO A 23 20.55 21.00 -6.37
CA PRO A 23 20.22 22.23 -7.07
C PRO A 23 20.21 23.40 -6.07
N THR A 24 21.08 24.40 -6.30
CA THR A 24 21.28 25.62 -5.49
C THR A 24 20.11 26.63 -5.55
N GLY A 25 18.89 26.17 -5.83
CA GLY A 25 17.67 26.98 -5.75
C GLY A 25 16.96 26.78 -4.42
N VAL A 26 16.39 27.83 -3.85
CA VAL A 26 15.43 27.70 -2.73
C VAL A 26 14.31 26.77 -3.20
N PRO A 27 14.12 25.57 -2.62
CA PRO A 27 13.12 24.65 -3.13
C PRO A 27 11.73 25.20 -2.82
N THR A 28 11.00 25.64 -3.84
CA THR A 28 9.59 26.05 -3.74
C THR A 28 8.66 24.83 -3.66
N GLY A 29 9.02 23.83 -2.84
CA GLY A 29 8.31 22.56 -2.76
C GLY A 29 8.82 21.63 -1.66
N ILE A 30 8.28 20.40 -1.62
CA ILE A 30 8.72 19.35 -0.69
C ILE A 30 10.16 18.94 -1.03
N SER A 31 11.03 18.90 -0.01
CA SER A 31 12.42 18.44 -0.17
C SER A 31 12.48 16.93 -0.35
N GLN A 32 13.56 16.37 -0.91
CA GLN A 32 13.71 14.91 -1.06
C GLN A 32 13.54 14.17 0.29
N ALA A 33 14.15 14.69 1.35
CA ALA A 33 14.06 14.08 2.67
C ALA A 33 12.63 14.11 3.23
N ASP A 34 11.91 15.22 3.04
CA ASP A 34 10.51 15.33 3.44
C ASP A 34 9.61 14.42 2.58
N ALA A 35 9.90 14.28 1.29
CA ALA A 35 9.18 13.39 0.38
C ALA A 35 9.34 11.92 0.79
N ASN A 36 10.57 11.49 1.10
CA ASN A 36 10.85 10.13 1.55
C ASN A 36 10.15 9.81 2.88
N GLN A 37 10.21 10.75 3.83
CA GLN A 37 9.53 10.59 5.12
C GLN A 37 8.01 10.54 4.93
N LEU A 38 7.44 11.44 4.13
CA LEU A 38 6.02 11.48 3.86
C LEU A 38 5.54 10.19 3.18
N ALA A 39 6.30 9.66 2.22
CA ALA A 39 5.98 8.39 1.57
C ALA A 39 5.92 7.24 2.59
N ALA A 40 6.90 7.17 3.51
CA ALA A 40 6.92 6.16 4.58
C ALA A 40 5.74 6.33 5.57
N ASP A 41 5.41 7.56 5.97
CA ASP A 41 4.29 7.83 6.87
C ASP A 41 2.93 7.51 6.21
N MET A 42 2.81 7.81 4.91
CA MET A 42 1.65 7.46 4.10
C MET A 42 1.48 5.95 3.99
N ASP A 43 2.56 5.20 3.76
CA ASP A 43 2.56 3.73 3.72
C ASP A 43 2.16 3.11 5.07
N ALA A 44 2.77 3.59 6.16
CA ALA A 44 2.45 3.14 7.52
C ALA A 44 0.97 3.36 7.87
N THR A 45 0.39 4.48 7.42
CA THR A 45 -1.03 4.76 7.61
C THR A 45 -1.91 3.92 6.68
N SER A 46 -1.41 3.52 5.51
CA SER A 46 -2.20 2.77 4.51
C SER A 46 -2.15 1.26 4.66
N THR A 47 -1.27 0.71 5.50
CA THR A 47 -1.07 -0.74 5.60
C THR A 47 -2.39 -1.47 5.92
N LEU A 48 -2.92 -2.24 4.96
CA LEU A 48 -4.15 -3.02 5.13
C LEU A 48 -3.84 -4.47 5.47
N GLY A 49 -4.56 -5.02 6.44
CA GLY A 49 -4.59 -6.45 6.73
C GLY A 49 -5.63 -7.19 5.87
N THR A 50 -5.57 -8.52 5.89
CA THR A 50 -6.57 -9.37 5.23
C THR A 50 -7.99 -9.10 5.75
N THR A 51 -8.13 -8.87 7.06
CA THR A 51 -9.42 -8.53 7.68
C THR A 51 -10.01 -7.22 7.18
N ASP A 52 -9.16 -6.25 6.85
CA ASP A 52 -9.59 -4.94 6.34
C ASP A 52 -10.18 -5.06 4.92
N MET A 53 -9.70 -6.04 4.14
CA MET A 53 -10.19 -6.33 2.79
C MET A 53 -11.40 -7.28 2.78
N GLY A 54 -12.01 -7.54 3.94
CA GLY A 54 -13.12 -8.49 4.07
C GLY A 54 -12.72 -9.95 3.88
N LEU A 55 -11.41 -10.23 3.81
CA LEU A 55 -10.85 -11.57 3.83
C LEU A 55 -10.77 -11.99 5.31
N GLY A 56 -11.89 -12.48 5.85
CA GLY A 56 -12.03 -12.99 7.23
C GLY A 56 -11.77 -14.50 7.35
N ALA A 57 -12.16 -15.15 8.44
CA ALA A 57 -11.93 -16.59 8.66
C ALA A 57 -12.47 -17.52 7.54
N SER A 58 -13.36 -17.03 6.68
CA SER A 58 -13.98 -17.73 5.54
C SER A 58 -13.01 -18.12 4.41
N PHE A 59 -11.88 -17.42 4.24
CA PHE A 59 -10.85 -17.79 3.24
C PHE A 59 -9.62 -18.46 3.87
N SER A 60 -9.76 -19.08 5.05
CA SER A 60 -8.69 -19.89 5.64
C SER A 60 -8.21 -20.95 4.63
N VAL A 61 -7.07 -20.67 4.00
CA VAL A 61 -6.23 -21.68 3.34
C VAL A 61 -5.50 -22.39 4.49
N THR A 62 -6.26 -23.09 5.33
CA THR A 62 -5.69 -23.91 6.40
C THR A 62 -4.98 -25.09 5.76
N VAL A 63 -3.74 -25.31 6.20
CA VAL A 63 -2.89 -26.45 5.81
C VAL A 63 -3.21 -27.71 6.63
N ASP A 64 -4.19 -27.66 7.55
CA ASP A 64 -4.48 -28.77 8.46
C ASP A 64 -5.70 -29.60 8.03
N GLY A 65 -5.40 -30.84 7.64
CA GLY A 65 -6.31 -31.86 7.13
C GLY A 65 -7.22 -32.52 8.16
N SER A 66 -8.01 -31.76 8.91
CA SER A 66 -9.07 -32.35 9.74
C SER A 66 -10.26 -31.41 9.95
N GLY A 67 -11.25 -31.50 9.06
CA GLY A 67 -12.53 -30.83 9.24
C GLY A 67 -13.33 -30.87 7.95
N SER A 68 -14.51 -31.50 8.01
CA SER A 68 -15.43 -31.69 6.89
C SER A 68 -15.90 -30.32 6.34
N ALA A 69 -15.15 -29.75 5.40
CA ALA A 69 -15.60 -28.63 4.59
C ALA A 69 -16.38 -29.22 3.42
N ALA A 70 -17.61 -28.77 3.22
CA ALA A 70 -18.34 -29.00 1.98
C ALA A 70 -17.38 -28.77 0.81
N SER A 71 -17.32 -29.74 -0.11
CA SER A 71 -16.47 -29.72 -1.30
C SER A 71 -16.91 -28.57 -2.20
N VAL A 72 -16.50 -27.34 -1.86
CA VAL A 72 -16.61 -26.20 -2.75
C VAL A 72 -15.62 -26.49 -3.87
N SER A 73 -16.12 -26.67 -5.09
CA SER A 73 -15.28 -26.88 -6.27
C SER A 73 -14.27 -25.75 -6.35
N ALA A 74 -12.99 -26.08 -6.28
CA ALA A 74 -11.94 -25.15 -6.63
C ALA A 74 -11.93 -24.91 -8.15
N PRO A 75 -11.61 -23.70 -8.64
CA PRO A 75 -11.29 -22.48 -7.88
C PRO A 75 -12.53 -21.78 -7.30
N VAL A 76 -12.39 -21.20 -6.10
CA VAL A 76 -13.42 -20.36 -5.46
C VAL A 76 -13.17 -18.90 -5.85
N PRO A 77 -14.14 -18.20 -6.49
CA PRO A 77 -13.99 -16.79 -6.81
C PRO A 77 -14.05 -15.93 -5.54
N ILE A 78 -13.24 -14.87 -5.53
CA ILE A 78 -13.19 -13.85 -4.47
C ILE A 78 -13.63 -12.53 -5.10
N ASP A 79 -14.52 -11.84 -4.41
CA ASP A 79 -15.06 -10.57 -4.86
C ASP A 79 -15.60 -9.78 -3.66
N ASN A 80 -14.73 -8.97 -3.06
CA ASN A 80 -15.01 -8.23 -1.84
C ASN A 80 -14.85 -6.73 -2.06
N GLN A 81 -15.83 -5.96 -1.64
CA GLN A 81 -15.72 -4.50 -1.53
C GLN A 81 -15.40 -4.12 -0.08
N PHE A 82 -14.59 -3.09 0.10
CA PHE A 82 -14.21 -2.60 1.41
C PHE A 82 -14.14 -1.07 1.46
N THR A 83 -14.31 -0.54 2.66
CA THR A 83 -14.08 0.88 2.96
C THR A 83 -13.54 0.98 4.38
N ILE A 84 -12.33 1.51 4.51
CA ILE A 84 -11.59 1.59 5.76
C ILE A 84 -11.26 3.04 6.03
N THR A 85 -11.52 3.50 7.25
CA THR A 85 -11.16 4.84 7.70
C THR A 85 -10.11 4.72 8.78
N LYS A 86 -9.01 5.48 8.65
CA LYS A 86 -7.93 5.54 9.63
C LYS A 86 -7.63 6.99 10.01
N GLN A 87 -7.26 7.18 11.27
CA GLN A 87 -6.85 8.49 11.77
C GLN A 87 -5.39 8.75 11.44
N CYS A 88 -5.07 9.97 11.03
CA CYS A 88 -3.69 10.36 10.77
C CYS A 88 -2.98 10.78 12.06
N PRO A 89 -1.66 10.61 12.17
CA PRO A 89 -0.94 10.77 13.44
C PRO A 89 -1.12 12.13 14.12
N LYS A 90 -1.34 13.21 13.35
CA LYS A 90 -1.53 14.58 13.87
C LYS A 90 -2.93 15.15 13.63
N GLY A 91 -3.91 14.30 13.37
CA GLY A 91 -5.28 14.71 13.10
C GLY A 91 -5.65 14.59 11.63
N GLY A 92 -6.95 14.72 11.37
CA GLY A 92 -7.56 14.33 10.10
C GLY A 92 -7.58 12.82 9.90
N GLN A 93 -7.96 12.41 8.69
CA GLN A 93 -8.19 11.01 8.38
C GLN A 93 -7.81 10.66 6.94
N VAL A 94 -7.59 9.37 6.74
CA VAL A 94 -7.51 8.74 5.43
C VAL A 94 -8.63 7.73 5.30
N VAL A 95 -9.31 7.76 4.14
CA VAL A 95 -10.29 6.75 3.74
C VAL A 95 -9.70 5.96 2.58
N ILE A 96 -9.71 4.64 2.70
CA ILE A 96 -9.30 3.72 1.63
C ILE A 96 -10.50 2.88 1.26
N ALA A 97 -11.02 3.08 0.06
CA ALA A 97 -12.18 2.37 -0.45
C ALA A 97 -11.82 1.64 -1.74
N GLY A 98 -12.23 0.38 -1.88
CA GLY A 98 -11.81 -0.43 -2.99
C GLY A 98 -12.53 -1.75 -3.12
N ARG A 99 -12.05 -2.55 -4.05
CA ARG A 99 -12.53 -3.90 -4.34
C ARG A 99 -11.35 -4.82 -4.55
N THR A 100 -11.40 -5.99 -3.92
CA THR A 100 -10.46 -7.08 -4.11
C THR A 100 -11.15 -8.22 -4.82
N THR A 101 -10.62 -8.64 -5.97
CA THR A 101 -11.11 -9.76 -6.77
C THR A 101 -10.04 -10.82 -6.94
N GLY A 102 -10.43 -12.06 -7.19
CA GLY A 102 -9.45 -13.10 -7.44
C GLY A 102 -10.00 -14.51 -7.34
N THR A 103 -9.10 -15.47 -7.13
CA THR A 103 -9.45 -16.87 -6.98
C THR A 103 -8.60 -17.52 -5.89
N GLY A 104 -9.22 -18.42 -5.12
CA GLY A 104 -8.53 -19.31 -4.19
C GLY A 104 -8.76 -20.77 -4.59
N ASP A 105 -7.71 -21.59 -4.54
CA ASP A 105 -7.77 -23.02 -4.81
C ASP A 105 -7.12 -23.79 -3.66
N ARG A 106 -7.94 -24.58 -2.96
CA ARG A 106 -7.51 -25.40 -1.84
C ARG A 106 -6.74 -26.65 -2.26
N THR A 107 -6.91 -27.12 -3.49
CA THR A 107 -6.22 -28.29 -4.05
C THR A 107 -4.76 -27.95 -4.35
N THR A 108 -4.53 -26.79 -4.96
CA THR A 108 -3.20 -26.30 -5.29
C THR A 108 -2.61 -25.40 -4.21
N HIS A 109 -3.36 -25.15 -3.14
CA HIS A 109 -3.03 -24.19 -2.07
C HIS A 109 -2.62 -22.82 -2.63
N SER A 110 -3.34 -22.35 -3.64
CA SER A 110 -3.05 -21.10 -4.33
C SER A 110 -4.10 -20.04 -4.09
N LEU A 111 -3.66 -18.78 -4.12
CA LEU A 111 -4.50 -17.59 -3.97
C LEU A 111 -3.94 -16.52 -4.91
N SER A 112 -4.77 -16.02 -5.82
CA SER A 112 -4.46 -14.88 -6.69
C SER A 112 -5.45 -13.77 -6.37
N LEU A 113 -4.95 -12.57 -6.09
CA LEU A 113 -5.75 -11.41 -5.73
C LEU A 113 -5.29 -10.19 -6.52
N GLU A 114 -6.27 -9.43 -6.98
CA GLU A 114 -6.13 -8.11 -7.57
C GLU A 114 -6.97 -7.14 -6.76
N THR A 115 -6.41 -5.99 -6.41
CA THR A 115 -7.07 -4.98 -5.58
C THR A 115 -6.97 -3.64 -6.25
N VAL A 116 -8.12 -3.03 -6.49
CA VAL A 116 -8.23 -1.64 -6.96
C VAL A 116 -8.85 -0.82 -5.84
N ALA A 117 -8.17 0.24 -5.42
CA ALA A 117 -8.62 1.10 -4.34
C ALA A 117 -8.32 2.57 -4.61
N THR A 118 -8.98 3.45 -3.88
CA THR A 118 -8.69 4.88 -3.84
C THR A 118 -8.44 5.29 -2.40
N ARG A 119 -7.31 5.98 -2.19
CA ARG A 119 -6.94 6.64 -0.95
C ARG A 119 -7.37 8.10 -1.03
N THR A 120 -8.25 8.51 -0.12
CA THR A 120 -8.75 9.88 0.04
C THR A 120 -8.28 10.43 1.38
N ASP A 121 -7.43 11.46 1.34
CA ASP A 121 -6.96 12.16 2.53
C ASP A 121 -7.82 13.40 2.81
N THR A 122 -8.23 13.58 4.07
CA THR A 122 -8.97 14.76 4.55
C THR A 122 -8.27 15.31 5.78
N ASP A 123 -7.63 16.46 5.59
CA ASP A 123 -6.79 17.15 6.59
C ASP A 123 -5.81 16.23 7.30
N CYS A 124 -5.32 15.21 6.60
CA CYS A 124 -4.46 14.17 7.16
C CYS A 124 -3.09 14.76 7.46
N ALA A 125 -2.74 14.82 8.75
CA ALA A 125 -1.56 15.55 9.21
C ALA A 125 -0.45 14.62 9.72
N PHE A 126 0.79 14.95 9.34
CA PHE A 126 2.02 14.23 9.67
C PHE A 126 3.07 15.17 10.26
N ASP A 127 3.87 14.66 11.20
CA ASP A 127 5.07 15.36 11.65
C ASP A 127 6.14 15.30 10.56
N THR A 128 6.81 16.42 10.32
CA THR A 128 8.00 16.47 9.48
C THR A 128 9.10 17.26 10.18
N ARG A 129 10.32 17.18 9.65
CA ARG A 129 11.47 17.94 10.18
C ARG A 129 11.25 19.46 10.19
N ARG A 130 10.30 19.97 9.40
CA ARG A 130 9.99 21.40 9.26
C ARG A 130 8.62 21.76 9.83
N GLY A 131 8.05 20.90 10.69
CA GLY A 131 6.74 21.07 11.32
C GLY A 131 5.65 20.22 10.68
N VAL A 132 4.40 20.42 11.13
CA VAL A 132 3.25 19.62 10.69
C VAL A 132 2.95 19.90 9.21
N LEU A 133 2.87 18.83 8.42
CA LEU A 133 2.41 18.87 7.04
C LEU A 133 1.03 18.22 6.97
N THR A 134 0.06 18.95 6.41
CA THR A 134 -1.32 18.47 6.22
C THR A 134 -1.53 18.17 4.75
N ILE A 135 -2.12 17.02 4.43
CA ILE A 135 -2.46 16.63 3.06
C ILE A 135 -3.98 16.50 2.88
N ASN A 136 -4.42 16.86 1.68
CA ASN A 136 -5.80 16.76 1.23
C ASN A 136 -5.82 16.20 -0.20
N GLY A 137 -6.68 15.24 -0.47
CA GLY A 137 -6.80 14.63 -1.79
C GLY A 137 -7.11 15.64 -2.91
N ASN A 138 -6.44 15.51 -4.06
CA ASN A 138 -6.68 16.32 -5.25
C ASN A 138 -5.96 15.73 -6.49
N PRO A 139 -6.50 14.73 -7.22
CA PRO A 139 -7.86 14.17 -7.18
C PRO A 139 -8.02 12.93 -6.27
N ASN A 140 -7.07 12.65 -5.37
CA ASN A 140 -6.85 11.41 -4.59
C ASN A 140 -5.79 10.52 -5.25
N ILE A 141 -5.36 9.46 -4.54
CA ILE A 141 -4.41 8.48 -5.04
C ILE A 141 -5.14 7.17 -5.32
N ALA A 142 -5.12 6.73 -6.57
CA ALA A 142 -5.56 5.41 -6.97
C ALA A 142 -4.46 4.37 -6.69
N PHE A 143 -4.87 3.18 -6.30
CA PHE A 143 -4.04 2.01 -6.05
C PHE A 143 -4.52 0.85 -6.91
N ASP A 144 -3.60 0.16 -7.57
CA ASP A 144 -3.83 -1.12 -8.24
C ASP A 144 -2.72 -2.09 -7.79
N GLY A 145 -3.09 -3.20 -7.16
CA GLY A 145 -2.16 -4.17 -6.62
C GLY A 145 -2.52 -5.60 -7.02
N LYS A 146 -1.51 -6.41 -7.32
CA LYS A 146 -1.64 -7.83 -7.62
C LYS A 146 -0.72 -8.63 -6.70
N ILE A 147 -1.30 -9.63 -6.05
CA ILE A 147 -0.56 -10.61 -5.27
C ILE A 147 -0.93 -12.04 -5.65
N ASN A 148 0.05 -12.94 -5.58
CA ASN A 148 -0.16 -14.36 -5.74
C ASN A 148 0.59 -15.11 -4.64
N ILE A 149 -0.08 -16.10 -4.05
CA ILE A 149 0.42 -16.95 -2.98
C ILE A 149 0.22 -18.39 -3.40
N VAL A 150 1.24 -19.23 -3.21
CA VAL A 150 1.20 -20.67 -3.43
C VAL A 150 1.85 -21.35 -2.21
N ASN A 151 1.18 -22.34 -1.63
CA ASN A 151 1.64 -23.04 -0.43
C ASN A 151 1.99 -22.08 0.74
N GLY A 152 1.23 -21.00 0.89
CA GLY A 152 1.43 -20.01 1.95
C GLY A 152 2.61 -19.05 1.74
N ALA A 153 3.32 -19.12 0.62
CA ALA A 153 4.40 -18.21 0.25
C ALA A 153 4.03 -17.37 -0.98
N LEU A 154 4.56 -16.15 -1.08
CA LEU A 154 4.40 -15.34 -2.28
C LEU A 154 5.03 -16.06 -3.49
N SER A 155 4.33 -16.05 -4.62
CA SER A 155 4.74 -16.76 -5.84
C SER A 155 4.59 -15.86 -7.06
N GLY A 156 5.58 -15.90 -7.96
CA GLY A 156 5.62 -14.99 -9.10
C GLY A 156 5.77 -13.52 -8.71
N LEU A 157 5.77 -12.64 -9.70
CA LEU A 157 5.94 -11.20 -9.47
C LEU A 157 4.70 -10.63 -8.77
N GLN A 158 4.91 -9.93 -7.66
CA GLN A 158 3.91 -9.10 -7.01
C GLN A 158 4.06 -7.68 -7.54
N THR A 159 2.97 -6.99 -7.85
CA THR A 159 3.04 -5.64 -8.43
C THR A 159 2.05 -4.71 -7.74
N ALA A 160 2.41 -3.44 -7.61
CA ALA A 160 1.47 -2.41 -7.21
C ALA A 160 1.78 -1.09 -7.91
N THR A 161 0.75 -0.29 -8.16
CA THR A 161 0.86 1.07 -8.67
C THR A 161 0.11 2.04 -7.76
N HIS A 162 0.66 3.24 -7.63
CA HIS A 162 0.02 4.36 -6.95
C HIS A 162 0.02 5.56 -7.90
N LYS A 163 -1.17 6.08 -8.23
CA LYS A 163 -1.29 7.18 -9.19
C LYS A 163 -2.30 8.22 -8.75
N GLY A 164 -1.91 9.48 -8.79
CA GLY A 164 -2.80 10.60 -8.48
C GLY A 164 -2.05 11.78 -7.90
N SER A 165 -2.74 12.57 -7.08
CA SER A 165 -2.12 13.73 -6.45
C SER A 165 -2.88 14.20 -5.22
N PHE A 166 -2.19 14.99 -4.40
CA PHE A 166 -2.76 15.64 -3.21
C PHE A 166 -2.23 17.07 -3.06
N LYS A 167 -3.01 17.92 -2.42
CA LYS A 167 -2.56 19.23 -1.93
C LYS A 167 -1.87 19.03 -0.60
N TRP A 168 -0.80 19.76 -0.35
CA TRP A 168 -0.12 19.80 0.93
C TRP A 168 0.00 21.25 1.43
N ALA A 169 -0.04 21.40 2.75
CA ALA A 169 0.19 22.67 3.42
C ALA A 169 1.02 22.48 4.68
N ARG A 170 1.85 23.48 4.97
CA ARG A 170 2.70 23.63 6.15
C ARG A 170 2.79 25.12 6.46
N THR A 171 3.16 25.49 7.69
CA THR A 171 3.37 26.89 8.05
C THR A 171 4.30 27.59 7.03
N GLY A 172 3.76 28.58 6.31
CA GLY A 172 4.49 29.39 5.33
C GLY A 172 4.67 28.78 3.93
N ALA A 173 4.17 27.56 3.66
CA ALA A 173 4.31 26.93 2.35
C ALA A 173 3.16 25.97 2.04
N SER A 174 2.76 25.90 0.76
CA SER A 174 1.75 24.96 0.28
C SER A 174 2.00 24.61 -1.17
N GLY A 175 1.46 23.50 -1.64
CA GLY A 175 1.54 23.12 -3.04
C GLY A 175 0.75 21.86 -3.35
N THR A 176 1.03 21.29 -4.51
CA THR A 176 0.52 19.98 -4.93
C THR A 176 1.70 19.00 -4.96
N CYS A 177 1.41 17.73 -4.68
CA CYS A 177 2.31 16.62 -4.86
C CYS A 177 1.65 15.60 -5.78
N ASP A 178 2.27 15.36 -6.94
CA ASP A 178 1.88 14.29 -7.84
C ASP A 178 2.58 12.98 -7.44
N VAL A 179 1.85 11.89 -7.59
CA VAL A 179 2.30 10.52 -7.27
C VAL A 179 2.08 9.67 -8.52
N ASP A 180 3.17 9.08 -9.01
CA ASP A 180 3.14 8.05 -10.05
C ASP A 180 4.24 7.05 -9.72
N LEU A 181 3.90 6.03 -8.95
CA LEU A 181 4.83 5.02 -8.47
C LEU A 181 4.40 3.64 -8.94
N THR A 182 5.37 2.86 -9.39
CA THR A 182 5.23 1.42 -9.63
C THR A 182 6.20 0.69 -8.72
N SER A 183 5.71 -0.34 -8.04
CA SER A 183 6.52 -1.22 -7.20
C SER A 183 6.32 -2.67 -7.59
N SER A 184 7.38 -3.46 -7.47
CA SER A 184 7.31 -4.90 -7.60
C SER A 184 8.15 -5.61 -6.56
N PHE A 185 7.72 -6.82 -6.22
CA PHE A 185 8.49 -7.75 -5.40
C PHE A 185 8.57 -9.10 -6.14
N ASP A 186 9.79 -9.56 -6.38
CA ASP A 186 10.05 -10.89 -6.92
C ASP A 186 10.48 -11.83 -5.78
N PRO A 187 9.62 -12.78 -5.35
CA PRO A 187 9.95 -13.74 -4.31
C PRO A 187 11.11 -14.68 -4.68
N ALA A 188 11.36 -14.92 -5.97
CA ALA A 188 12.43 -15.83 -6.40
C ALA A 188 13.81 -15.21 -6.16
N THR A 189 13.94 -13.91 -6.40
CA THR A 189 15.19 -13.16 -6.23
C THR A 189 15.24 -12.34 -4.96
N HIS A 190 14.15 -12.30 -4.17
CA HIS A 190 13.96 -11.42 -3.02
C HIS A 190 14.23 -9.94 -3.35
N THR A 191 13.93 -9.53 -4.57
CA THR A 191 14.20 -8.18 -5.05
C THR A 191 12.96 -7.33 -4.99
N VAL A 192 13.07 -6.17 -4.34
CA VAL A 192 12.07 -5.10 -4.38
C VAL A 192 12.55 -4.05 -5.38
N THR A 193 11.68 -3.67 -6.32
CA THR A 193 11.93 -2.56 -7.23
C THR A 193 10.84 -1.53 -7.04
N VAL A 194 11.22 -0.25 -6.94
CA VAL A 194 10.29 0.88 -6.94
C VAL A 194 10.80 1.88 -7.96
N THR A 195 9.93 2.34 -8.84
CA THR A 195 10.25 3.34 -9.86
C THR A 195 9.12 4.35 -9.97
N GLY A 196 9.46 5.54 -10.45
CA GLY A 196 8.50 6.59 -10.77
C GLY A 196 8.83 7.90 -10.09
N THR A 197 7.79 8.65 -9.74
CA THR A 197 7.91 9.98 -9.14
C THR A 197 6.97 10.18 -7.95
N PHE A 198 7.49 10.85 -6.92
CA PHE A 198 6.71 11.26 -5.75
C PHE A 198 7.03 12.73 -5.42
N CYS A 199 6.02 13.60 -5.49
CA CYS A 199 6.15 15.05 -5.31
C CYS A 199 7.19 15.68 -6.25
N GLY A 200 7.27 15.21 -7.51
CA GLY A 200 8.24 15.67 -8.49
C GLY A 200 9.67 15.17 -8.25
N ARG A 201 9.86 14.20 -7.34
CA ARG A 201 11.14 13.55 -7.07
C ARG A 201 11.16 12.16 -7.69
N THR A 202 12.19 11.85 -8.45
CA THR A 202 12.42 10.48 -8.95
C THR A 202 12.79 9.57 -7.79
N VAL A 203 12.22 8.36 -7.81
CA VAL A 203 12.53 7.26 -6.89
C VAL A 203 13.37 6.22 -7.61
#